data_AF-A0A1D8REL3-F1
#
_entry.id   AF-A0A1D8REL3-F1
#
_cell.length_a   1.000
_cell.length_b   1.000
_cell.length_c   1.000
_cell.angle_alpha   90.00
_cell.angle_beta   90.00
_cell.angle_gamma   90.00
#
_symmetry.space_group_name_H-M   'P 1'
#
loop_
_entity.id
_entity.type
_entity.pdbx_description
1 polymer ?
#
loop_
_entity_poly.entity_id
_entity_poly.type
_entity_poly.pdbx_seq_one_letter_code
_entity_poly.pdbx_strand_id
1 'polypeptide(L)'
;MKNNALTLVLKNDWITSSSSQTYNGKYMVGHFHLTDTFIVEYMKLIHGVEIPVSWISSCFTNTSDTNTRKVMYMEGCGMLSNDTMNEIRNAVKSPTDNVKIYRNGEHIVKIEVMEKQNESTL
;
A
#
# COMPACT_ATOMS: atom_id res chain seq x y z
N MET A 1 1.70 18.49 -18.93
CA MET A 1 1.77 18.12 -17.50
C MET A 1 0.69 17.09 -17.24
N LYS A 2 1.03 15.84 -16.88
CA LYS A 2 0.03 14.89 -16.39
C LYS A 2 -0.47 15.42 -15.04
N ASN A 3 -1.79 15.53 -14.87
CA ASN A 3 -2.36 15.88 -13.57
C ASN A 3 -1.91 14.85 -12.54
N ASN A 4 -0.97 15.21 -11.66
CA ASN A 4 -0.58 14.43 -10.49
C ASN A 4 -1.65 14.50 -9.39
N ALA A 5 -2.92 14.58 -9.78
CA ALA A 5 -4.02 14.67 -8.84
C ALA A 5 -4.19 13.30 -8.16
N LEU A 6 -3.98 13.27 -6.86
CA LEU A 6 -4.28 12.10 -6.04
C LEU A 6 -5.81 11.95 -5.95
N THR A 7 -6.30 10.77 -6.30
CA THR A 7 -7.73 10.42 -6.17
C THR A 7 -7.90 9.51 -4.97
N LEU A 8 -8.92 9.77 -4.15
CA LEU A 8 -9.28 8.88 -3.05
C LEU A 8 -9.82 7.55 -3.60
N VAL A 9 -9.37 6.43 -3.04
CA VAL A 9 -9.90 5.10 -3.35
C VAL A 9 -11.19 4.90 -2.57
N LEU A 10 -12.28 4.62 -3.28
CA LEU A 10 -13.57 4.29 -2.69
C LEU A 10 -13.77 2.78 -2.64
N LYS A 11 -14.69 2.35 -1.78
CA LYS A 11 -15.10 0.96 -1.68
C LYS A 11 -15.53 0.44 -3.05
N ASN A 12 -15.00 -0.73 -3.44
CA ASN A 12 -15.29 -1.40 -4.72
C ASN A 12 -14.76 -0.73 -5.98
N ASP A 13 -13.94 0.33 -5.89
CA ASP A 13 -13.32 0.94 -7.08
C ASP A 13 -12.50 -0.09 -7.88
N TRP A 14 -11.87 -1.04 -7.18
CA TRP A 14 -11.09 -2.13 -7.76
C TRP A 14 -11.86 -3.02 -8.76
N ILE A 15 -13.21 -3.05 -8.70
CA ILE A 15 -14.07 -3.89 -9.54
C ILE A 15 -14.18 -3.36 -10.97
N THR A 16 -13.91 -2.07 -11.21
CA THR A 16 -14.17 -1.39 -12.49
C THR A 16 -13.29 -1.83 -13.68
N SER A 17 -12.54 -2.92 -13.55
CA SER A 17 -11.75 -3.51 -14.62
C SER A 17 -12.60 -4.34 -15.59
N SER A 18 -12.35 -4.22 -16.89
CA SER A 18 -12.90 -5.17 -17.87
C SER A 18 -12.39 -6.58 -17.58
N SER A 19 -13.17 -7.61 -17.93
CA SER A 19 -12.83 -9.03 -17.73
C SER A 19 -11.50 -9.48 -18.36
N SER A 20 -10.94 -8.67 -19.28
CA SER A 20 -9.62 -8.84 -19.88
C SER A 20 -8.44 -8.44 -18.97
N GLN A 21 -8.71 -7.88 -17.79
CA GLN A 21 -7.74 -7.38 -16.82
C GLN A 21 -7.78 -8.18 -15.49
N THR A 22 -8.07 -9.48 -15.53
CA THR A 22 -7.81 -10.38 -14.39
C THR A 22 -6.30 -10.49 -14.14
N TYR A 23 -5.71 -9.46 -13.51
CA TYR A 23 -4.29 -9.36 -13.23
C TYR A 23 -3.93 -10.14 -11.95
N ASN A 24 -3.26 -11.28 -12.13
CA ASN A 24 -2.66 -12.11 -11.07
C ASN A 24 -1.23 -11.65 -10.73
N GLY A 25 -1.04 -10.36 -10.42
CA GLY A 25 0.26 -9.84 -10.00
C GLY A 25 0.40 -9.81 -8.49
N LYS A 26 1.62 -10.04 -7.99
CA LYS A 26 1.95 -10.04 -6.55
C LYS A 26 1.41 -8.81 -5.81
N TYR A 27 1.48 -7.64 -6.44
CA TYR A 27 1.05 -6.36 -5.88
C TYR A 27 -0.19 -5.79 -6.58
N MET A 28 -1.14 -6.64 -6.99
CA MET A 28 -2.36 -6.20 -7.68
C MET A 28 -3.62 -6.29 -6.81
N VAL A 29 -4.54 -5.34 -7.02
CA VAL A 29 -5.92 -5.33 -6.49
C VAL A 29 -6.87 -4.90 -7.60
N GLY A 30 -7.45 -5.87 -8.33
CA GLY A 30 -8.16 -5.55 -9.57
C GLY A 30 -7.19 -4.94 -10.59
N HIS A 31 -7.51 -3.75 -11.13
CA HIS A 31 -6.59 -2.98 -11.96
C HIS A 31 -5.56 -2.16 -11.17
N PHE A 32 -5.69 -2.07 -9.84
CA PHE A 32 -4.75 -1.28 -9.06
C PHE A 32 -3.41 -2.00 -8.85
N HIS A 33 -2.33 -1.24 -8.95
CA HIS A 33 -0.98 -1.66 -8.59
C HIS A 33 -0.58 -1.03 -7.25
N LEU A 34 -0.23 -1.85 -6.27
CA LEU A 34 0.31 -1.41 -4.98
C LEU A 34 1.77 -1.05 -5.16
N THR A 35 2.11 0.23 -4.98
CA THR A 35 3.51 0.66 -5.07
C THR A 35 4.29 0.26 -3.82
N ASP A 36 5.60 0.07 -3.97
CA ASP A 36 6.49 -0.22 -2.84
C ASP A 36 6.42 0.88 -1.77
N THR A 37 6.28 2.14 -2.17
CA THR A 37 6.05 3.27 -1.26
C THR A 37 4.80 3.07 -0.41
N PHE A 38 3.67 2.73 -1.04
CA PHE A 38 2.43 2.47 -0.32
C PHE A 38 2.56 1.27 0.63
N ILE A 39 3.21 0.19 0.21
CA ILE A 39 3.42 -1.00 1.06
C ILE A 39 4.27 -0.63 2.28
N VAL A 40 5.35 0.11 2.10
CA VAL A 40 6.20 0.59 3.21
C VAL A 40 5.42 1.49 4.16
N GLU A 41 4.63 2.42 3.65
CA GLU A 41 3.78 3.30 4.48
C GLU A 41 2.70 2.52 5.23
N TYR A 42 2.07 1.53 4.59
CA TYR A 42 1.08 0.67 5.22
C TYR A 42 1.69 -0.10 6.39
N MET A 43 2.84 -0.75 6.17
CA MET A 43 3.53 -1.50 7.22
C MET A 43 3.92 -0.59 8.39
N LYS A 44 4.34 0.65 8.11
CA LYS A 44 4.64 1.63 9.15
C LYS A 44 3.40 2.07 9.92
N LEU A 45 2.34 2.48 9.24
CA LEU A 45 1.18 3.12 9.86
C LEU A 45 0.21 2.12 10.51
N ILE A 46 0.05 0.93 9.93
CA ILE A 46 -0.92 -0.08 10.39
C ILE A 46 -0.25 -1.13 11.29
N HIS A 47 0.96 -1.59 10.94
CA HIS A 47 1.67 -2.61 11.72
C HIS A 47 2.76 -2.04 12.65
N GLY A 48 3.06 -0.74 12.58
CA GLY A 48 4.14 -0.14 13.38
C GLY A 48 5.55 -0.62 12.97
N VAL A 49 5.69 -1.20 11.77
CA VAL A 49 6.96 -1.75 11.28
C VAL A 49 7.64 -0.74 10.37
N GLU A 50 8.71 -0.13 10.87
CA GLU A 50 9.56 0.77 10.09
C GLU A 50 10.94 0.17 9.87
N ILE A 51 11.28 -0.10 8.61
CA ILE A 51 12.60 -0.63 8.23
C ILE A 51 13.60 0.53 8.08
N PRO A 52 14.65 0.61 8.91
CA PRO A 52 15.69 1.61 8.78
C PRO A 52 16.54 1.39 7.52
N VAL A 53 17.02 2.46 6.91
CA VAL A 53 17.92 2.37 5.73
C VAL A 53 19.21 1.62 6.06
N SER A 54 19.69 1.70 7.30
CA SER A 54 20.89 0.99 7.74
C SER A 54 20.77 -0.53 7.62
N TRP A 55 19.58 -1.10 7.86
CA TRP A 55 19.35 -2.55 7.79
C TRP A 55 19.43 -3.09 6.37
N ILE A 56 19.06 -2.27 5.39
CA ILE A 56 19.09 -2.65 3.98
C ILE A 56 20.34 -2.16 3.26
N SER A 57 21.22 -1.38 3.91
CA SER A 57 22.34 -0.67 3.27
C SER A 57 23.25 -1.53 2.39
N SER A 58 23.54 -2.77 2.79
CA SER A 58 24.37 -3.73 2.05
C SER A 58 23.60 -4.81 1.30
N CYS A 59 22.27 -4.83 1.39
CA CYS A 59 21.40 -5.86 0.82
C CYS A 59 20.56 -5.31 -0.35
N PHE A 60 20.15 -6.20 -1.27
CA PHE A 60 19.27 -5.87 -2.39
C PHE A 60 19.77 -4.69 -3.25
N THR A 61 21.07 -4.67 -3.52
CA THR A 61 21.76 -3.57 -4.24
C THR A 61 21.51 -3.56 -5.76
N ASN A 62 20.67 -4.48 -6.24
CA ASN A 62 20.21 -4.54 -7.64
C ASN A 62 19.29 -3.36 -8.03
N THR A 63 18.85 -2.55 -7.06
CA THR A 63 18.10 -1.32 -7.29
C THR A 63 18.59 -0.22 -6.34
N SER A 64 18.53 1.04 -6.77
CA SER A 64 18.78 2.20 -5.92
C SER A 64 17.53 2.68 -5.18
N ASP A 65 16.34 2.20 -5.55
CA ASP A 65 15.10 2.59 -4.89
C ASP A 65 15.05 2.03 -3.46
N THR A 66 14.94 2.94 -2.50
CA THR A 66 14.98 2.57 -1.08
C THR A 66 13.73 1.83 -0.64
N ASN A 67 12.55 2.16 -1.17
CA ASN A 67 11.30 1.50 -0.79
C ASN A 67 11.23 0.10 -1.39
N THR A 68 11.67 -0.10 -2.64
CA THR A 68 11.81 -1.43 -3.24
C THR A 68 12.72 -2.32 -2.39
N ARG A 69 13.88 -1.80 -1.93
CA ARG A 69 14.79 -2.55 -1.04
C ARG A 69 14.16 -2.90 0.30
N LYS A 70 13.37 -1.98 0.89
CA LYS A 70 12.62 -2.25 2.12
C LYS A 70 11.57 -3.35 1.91
N VAL A 71 10.85 -3.32 0.79
CA VAL A 71 9.89 -4.37 0.43
C VAL A 71 10.59 -5.71 0.27
N MET A 72 11.68 -5.79 -0.51
CA MET A 72 12.46 -7.02 -0.67
C MET A 72 12.98 -7.57 0.68
N TYR A 73 13.41 -6.68 1.58
CA TYR A 73 13.81 -7.06 2.94
C TYR A 73 12.63 -7.63 3.74
N MET A 74 11.49 -6.94 3.77
CA MET A 74 10.29 -7.41 4.46
C MET A 74 9.82 -8.77 3.94
N GLU A 75 9.97 -9.03 2.65
CA GLU A 75 9.64 -10.33 2.05
C GLU A 75 10.63 -11.41 2.44
N GLY A 76 11.94 -11.13 2.34
CA GLY A 76 12.99 -12.06 2.74
C GLY A 76 12.92 -12.44 4.23
N CYS A 77 12.42 -11.53 5.07
CA CYS A 77 12.20 -11.76 6.49
C CYS A 77 10.80 -12.27 6.85
N GLY A 78 9.91 -12.50 5.87
CA GLY A 78 8.56 -13.01 6.10
C GLY A 78 7.56 -12.02 6.71
N MET A 79 7.91 -10.73 6.81
CA MET A 79 7.03 -9.66 7.30
C MET A 79 5.90 -9.35 6.32
N LEU A 80 6.17 -9.45 5.01
CA LEU A 80 5.16 -9.38 3.94
C LEU A 80 4.72 -10.79 3.51
N SER A 81 4.13 -11.53 4.46
CA SER A 81 3.53 -12.83 4.20
C SER A 81 2.34 -12.74 3.24
N ASN A 82 1.86 -13.90 2.73
CA ASN A 82 0.62 -13.94 1.94
C ASN A 82 -0.58 -13.36 2.70
N ASP A 83 -0.65 -13.58 4.02
CA ASP A 83 -1.72 -13.09 4.87
C ASP A 83 -1.65 -11.57 5.02
N THR A 84 -0.45 -11.02 5.31
CA THR A 84 -0.21 -9.57 5.35
C THR A 84 -0.57 -8.93 4.02
N MET A 85 -0.16 -9.53 2.90
CA MET A 85 -0.52 -9.02 1.58
C MET A 85 -2.03 -9.09 1.33
N ASN A 86 -2.72 -10.15 1.75
CA ASN A 86 -4.18 -10.24 1.64
C ASN A 86 -4.90 -9.18 2.48
N GLU A 87 -4.39 -8.88 3.66
CA GLU A 87 -4.86 -7.78 4.50
C GLU A 87 -4.75 -6.43 3.78
N ILE A 88 -3.57 -6.10 3.24
CA ILE A 88 -3.33 -4.87 2.46
C ILE A 88 -4.32 -4.78 1.30
N ARG A 89 -4.52 -5.88 0.56
CA ARG A 89 -5.48 -5.92 -0.56
C ARG A 89 -6.91 -5.65 -0.07
N ASN A 90 -7.32 -6.22 1.06
CA ASN A 90 -8.65 -6.01 1.61
C ASN A 90 -8.86 -4.55 2.06
N ALA A 91 -7.84 -3.93 2.65
CA ALA A 91 -7.85 -2.51 3.01
C ALA A 91 -8.03 -1.63 1.76
N VAL A 92 -7.41 -1.96 0.63
CA VAL A 92 -7.62 -1.23 -0.64
C VAL A 92 -9.00 -1.49 -1.23
N LYS A 93 -9.53 -2.71 -1.13
CA LYS A 93 -10.86 -3.07 -1.66
C LYS A 93 -11.99 -2.35 -0.93
N SER A 94 -11.85 -2.19 0.38
CA SER A 94 -12.83 -1.56 1.25
C SER A 94 -12.10 -0.82 2.39
N PRO A 95 -11.58 0.39 2.12
CA PRO A 95 -10.94 1.21 3.15
C PRO A 95 -11.88 1.44 4.33
N THR A 96 -11.35 1.41 5.55
CA THR A 96 -12.13 1.74 6.75
C THR A 96 -12.32 3.25 6.88
N ASP A 97 -13.33 3.70 7.61
CA ASP A 97 -13.66 5.14 7.72
C ASP A 97 -12.50 5.99 8.27
N ASN A 98 -11.64 5.40 9.10
CA ASN A 98 -10.47 6.05 9.68
C ASN A 98 -9.20 5.93 8.82
N VAL A 99 -9.29 5.37 7.60
CA VAL A 99 -8.16 5.18 6.70
C VAL A 99 -8.50 5.73 5.32
N LYS A 100 -7.67 6.65 4.84
CA LYS A 100 -7.75 7.16 3.47
C LYS A 100 -6.62 6.58 2.65
N ILE A 101 -6.96 5.99 1.51
CA ILE A 101 -6.00 5.46 0.55
C ILE A 101 -6.12 6.27 -0.74
N TYR A 102 -4.99 6.67 -1.32
CA TYR A 102 -4.98 7.48 -2.53
C TYR A 102 -4.24 6.79 -3.67
N ARG A 103 -4.72 7.06 -4.88
CA ARG A 103 -4.17 6.57 -6.13
C ARG A 103 -3.75 7.70 -7.07
N ASN A 104 -2.75 7.42 -7.90
CA ASN A 104 -2.40 8.20 -9.09
C ASN A 104 -2.60 7.31 -10.32
N GLY A 105 -3.69 7.53 -11.05
CA GLY A 105 -4.14 6.59 -12.08
C GLY A 105 -4.46 5.23 -11.46
N GLU A 106 -3.78 4.18 -11.92
CA GLU A 106 -3.93 2.80 -11.43
C GLU A 106 -2.99 2.48 -10.25
N HIS A 107 -2.10 3.40 -9.86
CA HIS A 107 -1.11 3.13 -8.82
C HIS A 107 -1.62 3.59 -7.46
N ILE A 108 -1.68 2.70 -6.48
CA ILE A 108 -1.92 3.06 -5.08
C ILE A 108 -0.60 3.59 -4.50
N VAL A 109 -0.62 4.83 -4.02
CA VAL A 109 0.61 5.57 -3.71
C VAL A 109 0.69 6.11 -2.29
N LYS A 110 -0.42 6.21 -1.57
CA LYS A 110 -0.45 6.87 -0.25
C LYS A 110 -1.53 6.28 0.64
N ILE A 111 -1.25 6.22 1.94
CA ILE A 111 -2.21 5.96 3.02
C ILE A 111 -2.15 7.04 4.10
N GLU A 112 -3.30 7.38 4.67
CA GLU A 112 -3.42 8.28 5.82
C GLU A 112 -4.33 7.60 6.85
N VAL A 113 -3.91 7.57 8.12
CA VAL A 113 -4.75 7.16 9.24
C VAL A 113 -5.28 8.43 9.91
N MET A 114 -6.60 8.54 9.99
CA MET A 114 -7.27 9.65 10.65
C MET A 114 -7.46 9.33 12.13
N GLU A 115 -7.18 10.29 12.99
CA GLU A 115 -7.54 10.19 14.41
C GLU A 115 -9.07 10.08 14.50
N LYS A 116 -9.56 9.11 15.30
CA LYS A 116 -10.97 9.12 15.69
C LYS A 116 -11.18 10.40 16.49
N GLN A 117 -12.06 11.28 16.02
CA GLN A 117 -12.60 12.31 16.90
C GLN A 117 -13.28 11.56 18.04
N ASN A 118 -12.63 11.51 19.20
CA ASN A 118 -13.32 11.16 20.43
C ASN A 118 -14.43 12.20 20.55
N GLU A 119 -15.68 11.78 20.37
CA GLU A 119 -16.82 12.54 20.86
C GLU A 119 -16.62 12.64 22.37
N SER A 120 -15.95 13.70 22.79
CA SER A 120 -15.94 14.16 24.17
C SER A 120 -17.41 14.37 24.51
N THR A 121 -17.97 13.39 25.21
CA THR A 121 -19.35 13.40 25.69
C THR A 121 -19.44 14.60 26.63
N LEU A 122 -20.27 15.57 26.24
CA LEU A 122 -20.65 16.74 27.03
C LEU A 122 -21.29 16.33 28.37
#